data_AF-A0A5C7J1Q6-F1
#
_entry.id   AF-A0A5C7J1Q6-F1
#
_cell.length_a   1.000
_cell.length_b   1.000
_cell.length_c   1.000
_cell.angle_alpha   90.00
_cell.angle_beta   90.00
_cell.angle_gamma   90.00
#
_symmetry.space_group_name_H-M   'P 1'
#
loop_
_entity.id
_entity.type
_entity.pdbx_description
1 polymer ?
#
loop_
_entity_poly.entity_id
_entity_poly.type
_entity_poly.pdbx_seq_one_letter_code
_entity_poly.pdbx_strand_id
1 'polypeptide(L)'
;MACPPTHKVLKGELKNGVKWIILWTTDCKVATKIIPTENHIVWEDIVSILQPYDSSDNLPLSCGGAFSAEAHIHANGDGSLNLTAQIMWSGCK
;
A
#
# COMPACT_ATOMS: atom_id res chain seq x y z
N MET A 1 5.05 16.57 23.81
CA MET A 1 5.10 15.09 23.77
C MET A 1 4.54 14.67 22.42
N ALA A 2 5.35 14.02 21.57
CA ALA A 2 4.87 13.55 20.28
C ALA A 2 4.15 12.21 20.49
N CYS A 3 2.87 12.12 20.08
CA CYS A 3 2.17 10.84 20.06
C CYS A 3 2.94 9.86 19.16
N PRO A 4 3.15 8.60 19.56
CA PRO A 4 3.68 7.60 18.64
C PRO A 4 2.70 7.51 17.46
N PRO A 5 3.15 7.61 16.20
CA PRO A 5 2.27 7.38 15.06
C PRO A 5 1.79 5.93 15.13
N THR A 6 0.56 5.75 15.61
CA THR A 6 -0.14 4.47 15.57
C THR A 6 -0.37 4.16 14.11
N HIS A 7 0.50 3.32 13.54
CA HIS A 7 0.36 2.83 12.19
C HIS A 7 -0.43 1.52 12.22
N LYS A 8 -1.29 1.33 11.23
CA LYS A 8 -1.99 0.07 10.98
C LYS A 8 -1.52 -0.51 9.66
N VAL A 9 -1.44 -1.83 9.61
CA VAL A 9 -0.91 -2.57 8.45
C VAL A 9 -1.96 -3.58 7.99
N LEU A 10 -2.28 -3.55 6.70
CA LEU A 10 -2.97 -4.63 6.00
C LEU A 10 -1.98 -5.31 5.06
N LYS A 11 -1.92 -6.63 5.13
CA LYS A 11 -1.08 -7.45 4.26
C LYS A 11 -1.96 -8.49 3.59
N GLY A 12 -1.97 -8.49 2.26
CA GLY A 12 -2.61 -9.50 1.43
C GLY A 12 -1.59 -10.25 0.59
N GLU A 13 -1.81 -11.55 0.39
CA GLU A 13 -1.08 -12.36 -0.59
C GLU A 13 -2.02 -12.69 -1.76
N LEU A 14 -1.57 -12.39 -2.98
CA LEU A 14 -2.31 -12.68 -4.20
C LEU A 14 -1.82 -13.99 -4.82
N LYS A 15 -2.73 -14.73 -5.47
CA LYS A 15 -2.47 -16.05 -6.09
C LYS A 15 -1.33 -16.08 -7.11
N ASN A 16 -0.85 -14.93 -7.58
CA ASN A 16 0.19 -14.80 -8.60
C ASN A 16 1.59 -14.58 -8.01
N GLY A 17 1.84 -14.96 -6.75
CA GLY A 17 3.16 -14.82 -6.11
C GLY A 17 3.52 -13.36 -5.81
N VAL A 18 2.52 -12.55 -5.43
CA VAL A 18 2.70 -11.14 -5.10
C VAL A 18 2.13 -10.85 -3.73
N LYS A 19 2.86 -10.07 -2.93
CA LYS A 19 2.42 -9.50 -1.66
C LYS A 19 2.02 -8.05 -1.88
N TRP A 20 0.83 -7.71 -1.40
CA TRP A 20 0.34 -6.34 -1.37
C TRP A 20 0.27 -5.86 0.08
N ILE A 21 0.91 -4.73 0.34
CA ILE A 21 1.03 -4.14 1.67
C ILE A 21 0.43 -2.75 1.62
N ILE A 22 -0.44 -2.46 2.60
CA ILE A 22 -1.01 -1.13 2.83
C ILE A 22 -0.67 -0.73 4.26
N LEU A 23 -0.03 0.42 4.41
CA LEU A 23 0.31 1.04 5.67
C LEU A 23 -0.42 2.38 5.74
N TRP A 24 -1.05 2.67 6.87
CA TRP A 24 -1.61 4.00 7.09
C TRP A 24 -1.48 4.45 8.54
N THR A 25 -1.56 5.75 8.73
CA THR A 25 -1.38 6.43 10.01
C THR A 25 -2.60 7.26 10.37
N THR A 26 -2.67 7.68 11.63
CA THR A 26 -3.77 8.51 12.14
C THR A 26 -3.75 9.95 11.62
N ASP A 27 -2.62 10.41 11.07
CA ASP A 27 -2.45 11.74 10.45
C ASP A 27 -2.73 11.73 8.93
N CYS A 28 -3.60 10.83 8.46
CA CYS A 28 -4.00 10.71 7.05
C CYS A 28 -2.85 10.49 6.08
N LYS A 29 -1.82 9.75 6.48
CA LYS A 29 -0.82 9.25 5.53
C LYS A 29 -1.09 7.80 5.20
N VAL A 30 -0.80 7.45 3.96
CA VAL A 30 -0.96 6.11 3.42
C VAL A 30 0.25 5.76 2.56
N ALA A 31 0.60 4.49 2.56
CA ALA A 31 1.62 3.89 1.71
C ALA A 31 1.06 2.57 1.19
N THR A 32 1.16 2.36 -0.11
CA THR A 32 0.90 1.06 -0.75
C THR A 32 2.20 0.54 -1.36
N LYS A 33 2.44 -0.76 -1.24
CA LYS A 33 3.61 -1.42 -1.82
C LYS A 33 3.22 -2.79 -2.38
N ILE A 34 3.64 -3.07 -3.60
CA ILE A 34 3.49 -4.37 -4.25
C ILE A 34 4.88 -4.96 -4.44
N ILE A 35 5.10 -6.15 -3.89
CA ILE A 35 6.38 -6.85 -4.01
C ILE A 35 6.17 -8.30 -4.41
N PRO A 36 7.10 -8.90 -5.18
CA PRO A 36 7.12 -10.35 -5.37
C PRO A 36 7.17 -11.08 -4.02
N THR A 37 6.50 -12.22 -3.91
CA THR A 37 6.47 -13.04 -2.68
C THR A 37 7.87 -13.50 -2.26
N GLU A 38 8.77 -13.67 -3.23
CA GLU A 38 10.18 -14.04 -3.00
C GLU A 38 11.00 -12.92 -2.34
N ASN A 39 10.55 -11.66 -2.46
CA ASN A 39 11.27 -10.53 -1.90
C ASN A 39 10.98 -10.37 -0.40
N HIS A 40 12.02 -10.01 0.36
CA HIS A 40 11.89 -9.63 1.75
C HIS A 40 11.21 -8.26 1.88
N ILE A 41 10.35 -8.13 2.90
CA ILE A 41 9.73 -6.86 3.27
C ILE A 41 10.74 -6.08 4.10
N VAL A 42 11.17 -4.92 3.61
CA VAL A 42 11.93 -3.93 4.38
C VAL A 42 10.94 -2.86 4.84
N TRP A 43 10.67 -2.79 6.14
CA TRP A 43 9.63 -1.88 6.66
C TRP A 43 10.01 -0.41 6.52
N GLU A 44 11.30 -0.11 6.64
CA GLU A 44 11.86 1.23 6.47
C GLU A 44 11.56 1.78 5.06
N ASP A 45 11.60 0.93 4.03
CA ASP A 45 11.27 1.28 2.64
C ASP A 45 9.78 1.52 2.42
N ILE A 46 8.92 0.99 3.29
CA ILE A 46 7.47 1.21 3.22
C ILE A 46 7.10 2.47 3.99
N VAL A 47 7.73 2.69 5.14
CA VAL A 47 7.54 3.92 5.93
C VAL A 47 8.06 5.14 5.17
N SER A 48 9.16 5.02 4.42
CA SER A 48 9.74 6.12 3.64
C SER A 48 8.84 6.60 2.50
N ILE A 49 7.92 5.77 2.01
CA ILE A 49 6.97 6.11 0.94
C ILE A 49 5.60 6.56 1.47
N LEU A 50 5.43 6.78 2.78
CA LEU A 50 4.21 7.35 3.32
C LEU A 50 3.94 8.74 2.73
N GLN A 51 2.81 8.88 2.06
CA GLN A 51 2.35 10.13 1.46
C GLN A 51 1.02 10.57 2.07
N PRO A 52 0.73 11.89 2.10
CA PRO A 52 -0.58 12.38 2.52
C PRO A 52 -1.67 11.93 1.54
N TYR A 53 -2.78 11.41 2.06
CA TYR A 53 -4.03 11.07 1.35
C TYR A 53 -3.95 9.96 0.31
N ASP A 54 -2.93 9.92 -0.53
CA ASP A 54 -2.86 9.05 -1.69
C ASP A 54 -1.49 8.37 -1.78
N SER A 55 -1.48 7.09 -2.13
CA SER A 55 -0.27 6.36 -2.46
C SER A 55 -0.56 5.38 -3.58
N SER A 56 0.39 5.25 -4.51
CA SER A 56 0.34 4.27 -5.59
C SER A 56 1.66 3.54 -5.71
N ASP A 57 1.59 2.31 -6.20
CA ASP A 57 2.77 1.52 -6.54
C ASP A 57 2.50 0.67 -7.77
N ASN A 58 3.56 0.34 -8.51
CA ASN A 58 3.46 -0.42 -9.75
C ASN A 58 4.59 -1.44 -9.83
N LEU A 59 4.22 -2.71 -9.96
CA LEU A 59 5.13 -3.83 -10.12
C LEU A 59 5.03 -4.39 -11.54
N PRO A 60 5.97 -4.04 -12.44
CA PRO A 60 6.05 -4.64 -13.76
C PRO A 60 6.46 -6.12 -13.67
N LEU A 61 5.91 -6.95 -14.55
CA LEU A 61 6.22 -8.37 -14.69
C LEU A 61 7.05 -8.61 -15.94
N SER A 62 7.91 -9.63 -15.89
CA SER A 62 8.77 -10.03 -17.02
C SER A 62 8.01 -10.39 -18.29
N CYS A 63 6.77 -10.87 -18.15
CA CYS A 63 5.88 -11.23 -19.26
C CYS A 63 5.20 -10.03 -19.96
N GLY A 64 5.56 -8.79 -19.61
CA GLY A 64 4.96 -7.58 -20.17
C GLY A 64 3.63 -7.13 -19.51
N GLY A 65 3.15 -7.87 -18.50
CA GLY A 65 2.06 -7.43 -17.62
C GLY A 65 2.55 -6.58 -16.45
N ALA A 66 1.62 -6.05 -15.65
CA ALA A 66 1.95 -5.32 -14.41
C ALA A 66 0.84 -5.46 -13.36
N PHE A 67 1.22 -5.30 -12.10
CA PHE A 67 0.30 -4.99 -11.00
C PHE A 67 0.36 -3.51 -10.68
N SER A 68 -0.79 -2.86 -10.60
CA SER A 68 -0.91 -1.48 -10.14
C SER A 68 -1.76 -1.46 -8.88
N ALA A 69 -1.29 -0.81 -7.82
CA ALA A 69 -2.03 -0.67 -6.57
C ALA A 69 -2.17 0.80 -6.24
N GLU A 70 -3.34 1.13 -5.73
CA GLU A 70 -3.70 2.48 -5.31
C GLU A 70 -4.36 2.40 -3.93
N ALA A 71 -3.99 3.31 -3.05
CA ALA A 71 -4.57 3.44 -1.73
C ALA A 71 -4.86 4.92 -1.44
N HIS A 72 -6.07 5.19 -0.99
CA HIS A 72 -6.57 6.51 -0.63
C HIS A 72 -7.07 6.49 0.82
N ILE A 73 -6.62 7.46 1.62
CA ILE A 73 -7.08 7.67 2.99
C ILE A 73 -7.67 9.08 3.15
N HIS A 74 -8.82 9.14 3.83
CA HIS A 74 -9.53 10.39 4.11
C HIS A 74 -9.99 10.41 5.57
N ALA A 75 -9.88 11.56 6.24
CA ALA A 75 -10.50 11.80 7.55
C ALA A 75 -11.91 12.34 7.42
N ASN A 76 -12.87 11.59 7.95
CA ASN A 76 -14.26 11.99 7.99
C ASN A 76 -14.48 13.14 8.99
N GLY A 77 -15.59 13.85 8.86
CA GLY A 77 -15.94 14.97 9.76
C GLY A 77 -16.15 14.57 11.22
N ASP A 78 -16.33 13.28 11.51
CA ASP A 78 -16.46 12.71 12.87
C ASP A 78 -15.11 12.29 13.49
N GLY A 79 -14.00 12.50 12.78
CA GLY A 79 -12.65 12.09 13.21
C GLY A 79 -12.31 10.63 12.92
N SER A 80 -13.22 9.85 12.32
CA SER A 80 -12.89 8.51 11.80
C SER A 80 -12.10 8.59 10.50
N LEU A 81 -11.39 7.52 10.15
CA LEU A 81 -10.61 7.42 8.93
C LEU A 81 -11.25 6.40 7.98
N ASN A 82 -11.41 6.78 6.72
CA ASN A 82 -11.81 5.88 5.66
C ASN A 82 -10.61 5.56 4.78
N LEU A 83 -10.36 4.27 4.53
CA LEU A 83 -9.29 3.76 3.69
C LEU A 83 -9.90 2.97 2.53
N THR A 84 -9.68 3.45 1.32
CA THR A 84 -10.03 2.76 0.08
C THR A 84 -8.75 2.28 -0.56
N ALA A 85 -8.67 1.01 -0.94
CA ALA A 85 -7.50 0.49 -1.61
C ALA A 85 -7.92 -0.50 -2.70
N GLN A 86 -7.23 -0.47 -3.83
CA GLN A 86 -7.48 -1.33 -4.97
C GLN A 86 -6.18 -1.82 -5.60
N ILE A 87 -6.24 -3.00 -6.20
CA ILE A 87 -5.14 -3.59 -6.96
C ILE A 87 -5.68 -4.10 -8.30
N MET A 88 -5.01 -3.70 -9.37
CA MET A 88 -5.32 -4.04 -10.76
C MET A 88 -4.20 -4.89 -11.34
N TRP A 89 -4.56 -5.81 -12.23
CA TRP A 89 -3.60 -6.64 -12.96
C TRP A 89 -3.88 -6.52 -14.46
N SER A 90 -2.86 -6.14 -15.24
CA SER A 90 -3.00 -5.96 -16.69
C SER A 90 -2.80 -7.23 -17.52
N GLY A 91 -2.56 -8.39 -16.90
CA GLY A 91 -2.37 -9.66 -17.61
C GLY A 91 -1.03 -9.74 -18.36
N CYS A 92 -0.52 -10.96 -18.57
CA CYS A 92 0.52 -11.18 -19.56
C CYS A 92 -0.16 -11.37 -20.92
N LYS A 93 0.36 -10.76 -21.99
CA LYS A 93 -0.09 -11.04 -23.36
C LYS A 93 0.54 -12.33 -23.90
#